data_AF-A0ABD3NDJ3-F1
#
_entry.id   AF-A0ABD3NDJ3-F1
#
_cell.length_a   1.000
_cell.length_b   1.000
_cell.length_c   1.000
_cell.angle_alpha   90.00
_cell.angle_beta   90.00
_cell.angle_gamma   90.00
#
_symmetry.space_group_name_H-M   'P 1'
#
loop_
_entity.id
_entity.type
_entity.pdbx_description
1 polymer ?
#
loop_
_entity_poly.entity_id
_entity_poly.type
_entity_poly.pdbx_seq_one_letter_code
_entity_poly.pdbx_strand_id
1 'polypeptide(L)'
;MQQRRALLIIAAAQNSQSVSKELELIYTSYNEKSKVDGLAFLGLSLTRKSDRGHPDSITHQTAFDLNNIIDREYEYIESTNDDGWLVGGGEPGPPQSYKLAAKDSAHVEIMRIGTYRADWGGIDQKEIIDVLQSGKILIPQIEVLPTAVEANKDSPPELEIRFDMPFGPDFEVMDAPLPPNWALRFIHNQLFKHFQNPSRFCPGAFHSTIVRKAEFRSNSHKEAYFAMCDAVLKKWKLAGPKALNDGAWDVNGKQLDKPGAYNSGLWLFQDRNTITHFFPPNFLPPYDTKEKREIILSFLTEEWDEEKMEWKKAEYPVQQVAAPAAKFFEFCGNPIETLLRGGLK
;
A
#
# COMPACT_ATOMS: atom_id res chain seq x y z
N MET A 1 41.91 -12.27 11.87
CA MET A 1 40.81 -12.90 12.65
C MET A 1 39.45 -12.34 12.21
N GLN A 2 39.22 -12.29 10.89
CA GLN A 2 38.01 -11.71 10.27
C GLN A 2 37.64 -12.41 8.94
N GLN A 3 38.11 -13.64 8.74
CA GLN A 3 37.89 -14.45 7.52
C GLN A 3 37.46 -15.89 7.82
N ARG A 4 36.69 -16.10 8.90
CA ARG A 4 36.12 -17.44 9.25
C ARG A 4 34.61 -17.45 9.47
N ARG A 5 33.88 -16.39 9.08
CA ARG A 5 32.40 -16.36 9.11
C ARG A 5 31.73 -16.63 7.76
N ALA A 6 32.49 -16.72 6.67
CA ALA A 6 31.96 -17.00 5.33
C ALA A 6 31.90 -18.50 4.95
N LEU A 7 32.30 -19.41 5.85
CA LEU A 7 32.34 -20.86 5.59
C LEU A 7 31.35 -21.68 6.43
N LEU A 8 30.44 -21.02 7.14
CA LEU A 8 29.42 -21.66 8.00
C LEU A 8 28.01 -21.69 7.39
N ILE A 9 27.87 -21.28 6.12
CA ILE A 9 26.58 -21.30 5.39
C ILE A 9 26.36 -22.64 4.65
N ILE A 10 27.39 -23.50 4.52
CA ILE A 10 27.26 -24.80 3.82
C ILE A 10 27.17 -26.01 4.80
N ALA A 11 27.33 -25.80 6.12
CA ALA A 11 27.33 -26.88 7.11
C ALA A 11 26.10 -26.89 8.05
N ALA A 12 25.00 -26.22 7.68
CA ALA A 12 23.77 -26.16 8.49
C ALA A 12 22.61 -27.01 7.94
N ALA A 13 22.88 -27.95 7.02
CA ALA A 13 21.87 -28.89 6.51
C ALA A 13 21.61 -30.11 7.43
N GLN A 14 22.18 -30.15 8.64
CA GLN A 14 22.10 -31.32 9.52
C GLN A 14 21.64 -31.04 10.96
N ASN A 15 21.02 -29.88 11.25
CA ASN A 15 20.43 -29.68 12.59
C ASN A 15 19.13 -28.85 12.56
N SER A 16 18.21 -29.23 11.67
CA SER A 16 16.93 -28.53 11.47
C SER A 16 16.03 -28.50 12.71
N GLN A 17 16.13 -29.47 13.62
CA GLN A 17 15.28 -29.54 14.81
C GLN A 17 15.72 -28.63 15.97
N SER A 18 17.03 -28.36 16.15
CA SER A 18 17.48 -27.47 17.22
C SER A 18 17.33 -26.00 16.85
N VAL A 19 17.57 -25.66 15.57
CA VAL A 19 17.32 -24.32 15.02
C VAL A 19 15.81 -24.01 15.01
N SER A 20 14.98 -25.00 14.68
CA SER A 20 13.51 -24.88 14.77
C SER A 20 13.05 -24.55 16.18
N LYS A 21 13.52 -25.24 17.22
CA LYS A 21 13.13 -24.96 18.62
C LYS A 21 13.63 -23.63 19.16
N GLU A 22 14.83 -23.19 18.80
CA GLU A 22 15.33 -21.85 19.17
C GLU A 22 14.53 -20.75 18.47
N LEU A 23 14.20 -20.93 17.19
CA LEU A 23 13.31 -20.02 16.47
C LEU A 23 11.91 -20.01 17.10
N GLU A 24 11.34 -21.16 17.43
CA GLU A 24 10.02 -21.30 18.06
C GLU A 24 9.95 -20.65 19.46
N LEU A 25 11.04 -20.71 20.24
CA LEU A 25 11.15 -20.02 21.54
C LEU A 25 11.31 -18.51 21.40
N ILE A 26 12.10 -18.05 20.42
CA ILE A 26 12.20 -16.62 20.08
C ILE A 26 10.82 -16.10 19.67
N TYR A 27 10.11 -16.86 18.86
CA TYR A 27 8.83 -16.53 18.26
C TYR A 27 7.66 -16.47 19.25
N THR A 28 7.54 -17.47 20.13
CA THR A 28 6.56 -17.46 21.22
C THR A 28 6.81 -16.28 22.17
N SER A 29 8.07 -15.88 22.36
CA SER A 29 8.41 -14.73 23.22
C SER A 29 8.04 -13.36 22.62
N TYR A 30 7.95 -13.22 21.29
CA TYR A 30 7.55 -11.96 20.65
C TYR A 30 6.02 -11.77 20.66
N ASN A 31 5.27 -12.88 20.62
CA ASN A 31 3.82 -12.88 20.69
C ASN A 31 3.22 -12.62 22.10
N GLU A 32 4.04 -12.31 23.10
CA GLU A 32 3.59 -11.79 24.42
C GLU A 32 4.07 -10.36 24.76
N LYS A 33 4.88 -9.71 23.90
CA LYS A 33 5.59 -8.46 24.26
C LYS A 33 4.95 -7.12 23.86
N SER A 34 3.97 -7.09 22.96
CA SER A 34 3.32 -5.80 22.64
C SER A 34 2.32 -5.44 23.73
N LYS A 35 2.54 -4.31 24.41
CA LYS A 35 1.70 -3.86 25.52
C LYS A 35 0.56 -2.98 25.05
N VAL A 36 0.75 -2.29 23.93
CA VAL A 36 -0.15 -1.26 23.39
C VAL A 36 -0.04 -1.30 21.87
N ASP A 37 -1.18 -1.24 21.18
CA ASP A 37 -1.20 -1.01 19.74
C ASP A 37 -0.93 0.47 19.45
N GLY A 38 0.00 0.73 18.54
CA GLY A 38 0.34 2.10 18.15
C GLY A 38 0.09 2.32 16.67
N LEU A 39 0.05 3.59 16.27
CA LEU A 39 -0.33 3.99 14.92
C LEU A 39 0.84 4.54 14.10
N ALA A 40 2.08 4.36 14.56
CA ALA A 40 3.23 4.74 13.76
C ALA A 40 3.46 3.70 12.66
N PHE A 41 3.76 4.15 11.44
CA PHE A 41 4.02 3.28 10.30
C PHE A 41 4.88 3.93 9.22
N LEU A 42 5.49 3.10 8.38
CA LEU A 42 6.09 3.50 7.12
C LEU A 42 5.11 3.22 5.98
N GLY A 43 4.94 4.17 5.07
CA GLY A 43 3.97 4.01 4.00
C GLY A 43 4.05 5.05 2.91
N LEU A 44 3.04 5.01 2.05
CA LEU A 44 2.79 6.02 1.03
C LEU A 44 1.64 6.91 1.48
N SER A 45 1.72 8.20 1.19
CA SER A 45 0.58 9.10 1.36
C SER A 45 -0.19 9.21 0.05
N LEU A 46 -1.51 8.99 0.12
CA LEU A 46 -2.43 9.16 -0.98
C LEU A 46 -3.26 10.44 -0.88
N THR A 47 -2.97 11.28 0.12
CA THR A 47 -3.79 12.43 0.47
C THR A 47 -3.77 13.46 -0.64
N ARG A 48 -4.94 14.04 -0.92
CA ARG A 48 -5.10 15.10 -1.90
C ARG A 48 -6.06 16.15 -1.38
N LYS A 49 -5.62 17.41 -1.42
CA LYS A 49 -6.52 18.54 -1.26
C LYS A 49 -7.48 18.60 -2.46
N SER A 50 -8.76 18.58 -2.17
CA SER A 50 -9.86 18.66 -3.14
C SER A 50 -10.78 19.82 -2.78
N ASP A 51 -11.41 20.44 -3.77
CA ASP A 51 -12.46 21.43 -3.59
C ASP A 51 -13.74 20.84 -2.98
N ARG A 52 -13.91 19.52 -3.12
CA ARG A 52 -15.03 18.74 -2.55
C ARG A 52 -14.74 18.15 -1.17
N GLY A 53 -13.51 18.31 -0.67
CA GLY A 53 -13.05 17.74 0.60
C GLY A 53 -12.77 18.78 1.68
N HIS A 54 -12.26 18.31 2.81
CA HIS A 54 -11.84 19.10 3.94
C HIS A 54 -10.74 20.11 3.53
N PRO A 55 -10.91 21.41 3.81
CA PRO A 55 -10.04 22.48 3.30
C PRO A 55 -8.59 22.40 3.81
N ASP A 56 -8.40 21.79 4.98
CA ASP A 56 -7.07 21.59 5.60
C ASP A 56 -6.36 20.31 5.17
N SER A 57 -6.92 19.54 4.22
CA SER A 57 -6.22 18.40 3.62
C SER A 57 -4.98 18.89 2.86
N ILE A 58 -3.92 18.08 2.88
CA ILE A 58 -2.65 18.38 2.21
C ILE A 58 -2.52 17.44 1.00
N THR A 59 -2.06 17.99 -0.12
CA THR A 59 -1.75 17.18 -1.31
C THR A 59 -0.36 16.61 -1.19
N HIS A 60 -0.28 15.28 -1.06
CA HIS A 60 0.96 14.56 -1.28
C HIS A 60 1.00 13.92 -2.67
N GLN A 61 -0.14 13.50 -3.21
CA GLN A 61 -0.20 12.88 -4.54
C GLN A 61 -1.15 13.55 -5.53
N THR A 62 -0.82 13.44 -6.81
CA THR A 62 -1.61 13.99 -7.93
C THR A 62 -1.97 12.95 -8.99
N ALA A 63 -1.51 11.70 -8.84
CA ALA A 63 -1.67 10.63 -9.81
C ALA A 63 -3.11 10.07 -9.91
N PHE A 64 -3.79 9.91 -8.77
CA PHE A 64 -5.09 9.26 -8.69
C PHE A 64 -6.08 10.13 -7.92
N ASP A 65 -7.10 10.63 -8.61
CA ASP A 65 -8.19 11.33 -7.93
C ASP A 65 -9.16 10.32 -7.31
N LEU A 66 -8.96 10.06 -6.01
CA LEU A 66 -9.77 9.12 -5.25
C LEU A 66 -11.24 9.57 -5.13
N ASN A 67 -11.59 10.83 -5.42
CA ASN A 67 -13.00 11.22 -5.51
C ASN A 67 -13.77 10.48 -6.59
N ASN A 68 -13.09 9.89 -7.58
CA ASN A 68 -13.75 9.12 -8.63
C ASN A 68 -14.29 7.77 -8.14
N ILE A 69 -13.83 7.26 -6.99
CA ILE A 69 -14.28 5.99 -6.40
C ILE A 69 -15.05 6.19 -5.09
N ILE A 70 -15.42 7.45 -4.78
CA ILE A 70 -16.16 7.81 -3.57
C ILE A 70 -17.62 8.07 -3.94
N ASP A 71 -18.52 7.52 -3.14
CA ASP A 71 -19.95 7.81 -3.22
C ASP A 71 -20.32 9.05 -2.40
N ARG A 72 -19.94 10.22 -2.90
CA ARG A 72 -20.08 11.52 -2.21
C ARG A 72 -21.51 11.87 -1.82
N GLU A 73 -22.45 11.46 -2.66
CA GLU A 73 -23.88 11.77 -2.51
C GLU A 73 -24.65 10.64 -1.82
N TYR A 74 -23.95 9.59 -1.35
CA TYR A 74 -24.55 8.42 -0.72
C TYR A 74 -25.64 7.78 -1.62
N GLU A 75 -25.39 7.70 -2.92
CA GLU A 75 -26.28 7.05 -3.90
C GLU A 75 -26.32 5.53 -3.68
N TYR A 76 -25.18 4.93 -3.32
CA TYR A 76 -25.00 3.49 -3.16
C TYR A 76 -24.92 3.05 -1.68
N ILE A 77 -24.21 3.84 -0.87
CA ILE A 77 -23.97 3.57 0.54
C ILE A 77 -25.11 4.16 1.37
N GLU A 78 -25.66 3.35 2.28
CA GLU A 78 -26.68 3.76 3.24
C GLU A 78 -26.06 4.32 4.52
N SER A 79 -25.03 3.66 5.04
CA SER A 79 -24.43 4.00 6.33
C SER A 79 -22.95 3.64 6.39
N THR A 80 -22.20 4.36 7.23
CA THR A 80 -20.79 4.13 7.56
C THR A 80 -20.55 4.62 8.99
N ASN A 81 -19.38 4.39 9.60
CA ASN A 81 -19.08 4.94 10.93
C ASN A 81 -18.91 6.48 10.95
N ASP A 82 -18.59 7.04 12.10
CA ASP A 82 -18.41 8.48 12.33
C ASP A 82 -17.19 9.08 11.60
N ASP A 83 -16.18 8.26 11.27
CA ASP A 83 -15.03 8.66 10.45
C ASP A 83 -15.45 9.10 9.03
N GLY A 84 -16.50 8.48 8.48
CA GLY A 84 -16.91 8.71 7.10
C GLY A 84 -15.87 8.23 6.07
N TRP A 85 -15.80 8.91 4.93
CA TRP A 85 -14.78 8.73 3.91
C TRP A 85 -13.40 9.10 4.47
N LEU A 86 -12.43 8.20 4.38
CA LEU A 86 -11.05 8.43 4.83
C LEU A 86 -10.15 9.04 3.76
N VAL A 87 -10.62 9.03 2.50
CA VAL A 87 -9.86 9.38 1.31
C VAL A 87 -10.50 10.53 0.53
N GLY A 88 -9.74 11.13 -0.40
CA GLY A 88 -10.24 12.13 -1.34
C GLY A 88 -10.62 13.46 -0.70
N GLY A 89 -10.13 13.74 0.51
CA GLY A 89 -10.46 14.91 1.29
C GLY A 89 -11.38 14.70 2.48
N GLY A 90 -11.73 13.47 2.86
CA GLY A 90 -12.69 13.27 3.96
C GLY A 90 -14.14 13.50 3.52
N GLU A 91 -15.10 13.55 4.44
CA GLU A 91 -16.52 13.83 4.18
C GLU A 91 -16.76 15.23 3.57
N PRO A 92 -17.79 15.40 2.72
CA PRO A 92 -18.21 16.74 2.32
C PRO A 92 -18.72 17.48 3.57
N GLY A 93 -17.99 18.51 3.98
CA GLY A 93 -18.48 19.42 5.01
C GLY A 93 -19.73 20.14 4.49
N PRO A 94 -20.87 20.09 5.18
CA PRO A 94 -22.01 20.93 4.82
C PRO A 94 -21.78 22.38 5.24
N PRO A 95 -22.67 23.30 4.87
CA PRO A 95 -22.78 24.51 5.67
C PRO A 95 -23.24 24.23 7.12
N GLN A 96 -23.77 23.04 7.53
CA GLN A 96 -24.34 22.85 8.89
C GLN A 96 -24.16 21.52 9.71
N SER A 97 -24.08 20.27 9.19
CA SER A 97 -23.35 19.07 9.74
C SER A 97 -23.87 17.74 9.14
N TYR A 98 -23.01 16.78 8.73
CA TYR A 98 -23.41 15.43 8.26
C TYR A 98 -22.58 14.29 8.88
N LYS A 99 -21.25 14.44 8.99
CA LYS A 99 -20.30 13.56 9.71
C LYS A 99 -19.13 14.37 10.24
N LEU A 100 -18.20 13.75 10.98
CA LEU A 100 -16.99 14.43 11.44
C LEU A 100 -16.18 14.91 10.24
N ALA A 101 -15.93 16.22 10.19
CA ALA A 101 -15.03 16.78 9.20
C ALA A 101 -13.61 16.29 9.50
N ALA A 102 -13.13 15.33 8.71
CA ALA A 102 -11.80 14.76 8.83
C ALA A 102 -10.93 15.19 7.64
N LYS A 103 -9.65 15.45 7.89
CA LYS A 103 -8.67 15.66 6.81
C LYS A 103 -8.52 14.35 6.03
N ASP A 104 -8.14 14.47 4.76
CA ASP A 104 -7.70 13.30 4.00
C ASP A 104 -6.57 12.59 4.75
N SER A 105 -6.79 11.32 5.04
CA SER A 105 -5.83 10.46 5.73
C SER A 105 -5.43 9.27 4.87
N ALA A 106 -5.72 9.30 3.56
CA ALA A 106 -5.42 8.21 2.65
C ALA A 106 -3.93 7.84 2.68
N HIS A 107 -3.64 6.56 2.94
CA HIS A 107 -2.29 6.02 2.95
C HIS A 107 -2.26 4.56 2.54
N VAL A 108 -1.10 4.10 2.06
CA VAL A 108 -0.77 2.67 1.96
C VAL A 108 0.25 2.36 3.03
N GLU A 109 -0.13 1.54 4.02
CA GLU A 109 0.77 1.09 5.07
C GLU A 109 1.67 -0.03 4.54
N ILE A 110 2.99 0.19 4.51
CA ILE A 110 3.98 -0.81 4.06
C ILE A 110 4.52 -1.60 5.25
N MET A 111 4.71 -0.95 6.40
CA MET A 111 5.11 -1.62 7.62
C MET A 111 4.56 -0.85 8.82
N ARG A 112 3.71 -1.51 9.62
CA ARG A 112 3.36 -1.01 10.96
C ARG A 112 4.59 -1.01 11.84
N ILE A 113 4.80 0.07 12.57
CA ILE A 113 5.81 0.15 13.64
C ILE A 113 5.12 -0.06 14.99
N GLY A 114 3.86 0.37 15.11
CA GLY A 114 3.14 0.38 16.37
C GLY A 114 3.53 1.63 17.16
N THR A 115 4.30 1.42 18.23
CA THR A 115 4.77 2.51 19.09
C THR A 115 6.25 2.83 18.82
N TYR A 116 6.75 3.98 19.25
CA TYR A 116 8.19 4.26 19.26
C TYR A 116 8.91 3.71 20.50
N ARG A 117 8.27 2.81 21.26
CA ARG A 117 8.79 2.24 22.50
C ARG A 117 9.11 0.77 22.33
N ALA A 118 10.40 0.45 22.27
CA ALA A 118 10.87 -0.94 22.16
C ALA A 118 10.34 -1.84 23.31
N ASP A 119 10.24 -1.30 24.52
CA ASP A 119 9.73 -2.03 25.69
C ASP A 119 8.21 -2.31 25.64
N TRP A 120 7.51 -1.72 24.67
CA TRP A 120 6.08 -1.92 24.38
C TRP A 120 5.86 -2.70 23.08
N GLY A 121 6.91 -3.26 22.49
CA GLY A 121 6.86 -4.00 21.21
C GLY A 121 6.95 -3.11 19.97
N GLY A 122 7.36 -1.85 20.13
CA GLY A 122 7.61 -0.90 19.05
C GLY A 122 9.06 -0.86 18.56
N ILE A 123 9.40 0.12 17.73
CA ILE A 123 10.77 0.39 17.24
C ILE A 123 11.10 1.86 17.51
N ASP A 124 12.30 2.15 18.01
CA ASP A 124 12.70 3.53 18.28
C ASP A 124 12.72 4.38 16.99
N GLN A 125 12.19 5.62 17.06
CA GLN A 125 12.08 6.48 15.90
C GLN A 125 13.44 6.80 15.27
N LYS A 126 14.48 7.01 16.10
CA LYS A 126 15.82 7.32 15.62
C LYS A 126 16.42 6.12 14.90
N GLU A 127 16.19 4.91 15.40
CA GLU A 127 16.62 3.67 14.73
C GLU A 127 16.02 3.57 13.32
N ILE A 128 14.72 3.84 13.17
CA ILE A 128 14.04 3.84 11.87
C ILE A 128 14.66 4.85 10.92
N ILE A 129 14.86 6.08 11.38
CA ILE A 129 15.45 7.17 10.59
C ILE A 129 16.88 6.82 10.17
N ASP A 130 17.72 6.36 11.10
CA ASP A 130 19.11 5.98 10.85
C ASP A 130 19.19 4.87 9.79
N VAL A 131 18.33 3.85 9.89
CA VAL A 131 18.29 2.73 8.93
C VAL A 131 17.90 3.22 7.54
N LEU A 132 16.82 3.97 7.41
CA LEU A 132 16.33 4.46 6.11
C LEU A 132 17.30 5.46 5.47
N GLN A 133 17.93 6.32 6.25
CA GLN A 133 18.92 7.30 5.74
C GLN A 133 20.27 6.66 5.41
N SER A 134 20.64 5.55 6.05
CA SER A 134 21.92 4.87 5.80
C SER A 134 22.01 4.13 4.46
N GLY A 135 20.88 3.95 3.75
CA GLY A 135 20.83 3.16 2.52
C GLY A 135 20.78 1.64 2.74
N LYS A 136 20.58 1.18 3.99
CA LYS A 136 20.34 -0.25 4.30
C LYS A 136 19.04 -0.77 3.69
N ILE A 137 18.07 0.12 3.52
CA ILE A 137 16.83 -0.14 2.79
C ILE A 137 16.95 0.58 1.45
N LEU A 138 16.84 -0.19 0.37
CA LEU A 138 16.86 0.29 -1.00
C LEU A 138 15.46 0.75 -1.37
N ILE A 139 15.27 2.07 -1.49
CA ILE A 139 14.02 2.72 -1.83
C ILE A 139 14.07 3.05 -3.34
N PRO A 140 13.35 2.32 -4.20
CA PRO A 140 13.23 2.67 -5.60
C PRO A 140 12.43 3.94 -5.81
N GLN A 141 12.49 4.49 -7.02
CA GLN A 141 11.38 5.30 -7.52
C GLN A 141 10.11 4.43 -7.50
N ILE A 142 9.18 4.79 -6.63
CA ILE A 142 7.94 4.08 -6.37
C ILE A 142 6.88 4.57 -7.34
N GLU A 143 6.49 3.68 -8.25
CA GLU A 143 5.32 3.85 -9.11
C GLU A 143 4.28 2.82 -8.72
N VAL A 144 3.04 3.27 -8.53
CA VAL A 144 1.93 2.42 -8.10
C VAL A 144 0.78 2.47 -9.09
N LEU A 145 -0.03 1.42 -9.07
CA LEU A 145 -1.25 1.28 -9.86
C LEU A 145 -2.32 0.63 -8.97
N PRO A 146 -3.45 1.32 -8.72
CA PRO A 146 -4.61 0.68 -8.13
C PRO A 146 -5.07 -0.55 -8.91
N THR A 147 -5.28 -1.67 -8.23
CA THR A 147 -5.64 -2.97 -8.85
C THR A 147 -7.10 -3.33 -8.67
N ALA A 148 -7.68 -3.01 -7.52
CA ALA A 148 -9.06 -3.36 -7.18
C ALA A 148 -9.65 -2.37 -6.16
N VAL A 149 -10.98 -2.35 -6.08
CA VAL A 149 -11.72 -1.79 -4.94
C VAL A 149 -12.56 -2.93 -4.39
N GLU A 150 -12.38 -3.26 -3.12
CA GLU A 150 -12.94 -4.47 -2.51
C GLU A 150 -13.58 -4.17 -1.16
N ALA A 151 -14.51 -5.03 -0.75
CA ALA A 151 -15.00 -5.07 0.63
C ALA A 151 -14.22 -6.12 1.40
N ASN A 152 -13.67 -5.76 2.56
CA ASN A 152 -12.96 -6.70 3.41
C ASN A 152 -13.93 -7.70 4.07
N LYS A 153 -13.39 -8.60 4.91
CA LYS A 153 -14.18 -9.67 5.56
C LYS A 153 -14.99 -9.20 6.78
N ASP A 154 -14.88 -7.93 7.19
CA ASP A 154 -15.62 -7.42 8.35
C ASP A 154 -17.11 -7.30 8.08
N SER A 155 -17.89 -7.18 9.16
CA SER A 155 -19.32 -6.93 9.09
C SER A 155 -19.73 -5.80 10.05
N PRO A 156 -20.25 -4.66 9.54
CA PRO A 156 -20.17 -4.23 8.13
C PRO A 156 -18.72 -4.06 7.64
N PRO A 157 -18.44 -4.23 6.34
CA PRO A 157 -17.09 -4.26 5.80
C PRO A 157 -16.40 -2.88 5.82
N GLU A 158 -15.08 -2.87 5.79
CA GLU A 158 -14.33 -1.74 5.24
C GLU A 158 -14.25 -1.87 3.72
N LEU A 159 -14.32 -0.74 3.00
CA LEU A 159 -14.01 -0.69 1.57
C LEU A 159 -12.57 -0.25 1.40
N GLU A 160 -11.83 -0.94 0.55
CA GLU A 160 -10.39 -0.74 0.38
C GLU A 160 -10.05 -0.59 -1.11
N ILE A 161 -9.12 0.31 -1.42
CA ILE A 161 -8.42 0.32 -2.71
C ILE A 161 -7.14 -0.47 -2.57
N ARG A 162 -6.92 -1.42 -3.48
CA ARG A 162 -5.81 -2.37 -3.47
C ARG A 162 -4.69 -1.94 -4.42
N PHE A 163 -3.45 -2.30 -4.06
CA PHE A 163 -2.23 -2.07 -4.85
C PHE A 163 -1.42 -3.37 -4.96
N ASP A 164 -2.10 -4.45 -5.36
CA ASP A 164 -1.51 -5.78 -5.40
C ASP A 164 -0.49 -5.91 -6.54
N MET A 165 0.37 -6.92 -6.46
CA MET A 165 1.27 -7.28 -7.55
C MET A 165 0.61 -8.41 -8.37
N PRO A 166 -0.02 -8.10 -9.53
CA PRO A 166 -0.96 -9.02 -10.19
C PRO A 166 -0.32 -10.26 -10.82
N PHE A 167 0.99 -10.22 -11.06
CA PHE A 167 1.79 -11.33 -11.56
C PHE A 167 3.23 -11.17 -11.05
N GLY A 168 3.99 -12.26 -11.07
CA GLY A 168 5.39 -12.27 -10.63
C GLY A 168 6.33 -11.70 -11.68
N PRO A 169 7.53 -11.28 -11.30
CA PRO A 169 8.56 -10.98 -12.28
C PRO A 169 8.95 -12.26 -13.04
N ASP A 170 9.41 -12.10 -14.28
CA ASP A 170 10.10 -13.17 -14.98
C ASP A 170 11.49 -13.35 -14.37
N PHE A 171 11.72 -14.50 -13.74
CA PHE A 171 12.99 -14.82 -13.09
C PHE A 171 14.04 -15.37 -14.06
N GLU A 172 13.64 -15.73 -15.28
CA GLU A 172 14.52 -16.25 -16.33
C GLU A 172 14.98 -15.14 -17.28
N VAL A 173 14.12 -14.15 -17.52
CA VAL A 173 14.35 -13.05 -18.46
C VAL A 173 14.64 -11.75 -17.69
N MET A 174 15.92 -11.48 -17.46
CA MET A 174 16.39 -10.37 -16.61
C MET A 174 15.96 -8.97 -17.09
N ASP A 175 15.77 -8.78 -18.40
CA ASP A 175 15.33 -7.53 -19.00
C ASP A 175 13.79 -7.41 -19.12
N ALA A 176 13.04 -8.44 -18.74
CA ALA A 176 11.58 -8.39 -18.76
C ALA A 176 11.05 -7.27 -17.85
N PRO A 177 9.98 -6.56 -18.23
CA PRO A 177 9.38 -5.52 -17.38
C PRO A 177 9.02 -6.05 -15.98
N LEU A 178 9.29 -5.26 -14.94
CA LEU A 178 8.83 -5.58 -13.59
C LEU A 178 7.30 -5.45 -13.52
N PRO A 179 6.61 -6.30 -12.75
CA PRO A 179 5.17 -6.21 -12.58
C PRO A 179 4.77 -4.88 -11.91
N PRO A 180 3.53 -4.39 -12.14
CA PRO A 180 3.00 -3.25 -11.39
C PRO A 180 3.13 -3.47 -9.88
N ASN A 181 3.37 -2.40 -9.13
CA ASN A 181 3.49 -2.40 -7.66
C ASN A 181 4.65 -3.24 -7.08
N TRP A 182 5.57 -3.76 -7.90
CA TRP A 182 6.73 -4.54 -7.42
C TRP A 182 7.52 -3.82 -6.31
N ALA A 183 7.64 -2.50 -6.40
CA ALA A 183 8.37 -1.66 -5.46
C ALA A 183 7.81 -1.79 -4.04
N LEU A 184 6.48 -1.97 -3.89
CA LEU A 184 5.85 -2.10 -2.58
C LEU A 184 6.28 -3.40 -1.90
N ARG A 185 6.22 -4.53 -2.61
CA ARG A 185 6.69 -5.83 -2.11
C ARG A 185 8.20 -5.82 -1.85
N PHE A 186 8.98 -5.22 -2.75
CA PHE A 186 10.43 -5.08 -2.59
C PHE A 186 10.81 -4.31 -1.32
N ILE A 187 10.18 -3.18 -1.05
CA ILE A 187 10.42 -2.38 0.16
C ILE A 187 9.93 -3.11 1.40
N HIS A 188 8.68 -3.62 1.38
CA HIS A 188 8.09 -4.40 2.46
C HIS A 188 9.02 -5.52 2.90
N ASN A 189 9.55 -6.29 1.94
CA ASN A 189 10.38 -7.43 2.26
C ASN A 189 11.74 -7.05 2.85
N GLN A 190 12.34 -5.95 2.39
CA GLN A 190 13.55 -5.41 3.00
C GLN A 190 13.30 -4.98 4.45
N LEU A 191 12.20 -4.25 4.69
CA LEU A 191 11.84 -3.75 6.01
C LEU A 191 11.58 -4.89 7.00
N PHE A 192 10.78 -5.88 6.60
CA PHE A 192 10.44 -7.02 7.46
C PHE A 192 11.66 -7.89 7.77
N LYS A 193 12.56 -8.09 6.79
CA LYS A 193 13.83 -8.82 7.02
C LYS A 193 14.78 -8.02 7.92
N HIS A 194 14.78 -6.69 7.83
CA HIS A 194 15.68 -5.84 8.60
C HIS A 194 15.25 -5.71 10.06
N PHE A 195 14.02 -5.28 10.31
CA PHE A 195 13.52 -4.96 11.65
C PHE A 195 13.02 -6.20 12.41
N GLN A 196 13.05 -7.40 11.80
CA GLN A 196 12.60 -8.66 12.39
C GLN A 196 11.26 -8.48 13.14
N ASN A 197 10.33 -7.88 12.39
CA ASN A 197 9.11 -7.21 12.82
C ASN A 197 8.49 -7.71 14.15
N PRO A 198 8.61 -6.97 15.27
CA PRO A 198 7.89 -7.26 16.51
C PRO A 198 6.41 -6.84 16.47
N SER A 199 5.98 -6.08 15.44
CA SER A 199 4.62 -5.56 15.32
C SER A 199 3.72 -6.52 14.52
N ARG A 200 2.54 -6.77 15.06
CA ARG A 200 1.73 -7.98 14.80
C ARG A 200 0.66 -7.82 13.74
N PHE A 201 0.67 -6.72 13.00
CA PHE A 201 -0.46 -6.39 12.17
C PHE A 201 -0.03 -5.63 10.91
N CYS A 202 0.04 -6.36 9.81
CA CYS A 202 -0.16 -5.79 8.48
C CYS A 202 -1.43 -6.46 7.96
N PRO A 203 -2.56 -5.74 7.82
CA PRO A 203 -3.69 -6.28 7.08
C PRO A 203 -3.34 -6.24 5.59
N GLY A 204 -3.22 -7.39 4.95
CA GLY A 204 -3.25 -7.56 3.49
C GLY A 204 -2.36 -6.59 2.73
N ALA A 205 -1.05 -6.73 2.90
CA ALA A 205 0.11 -6.08 2.26
C ALA A 205 -0.01 -4.65 1.69
N PHE A 206 -0.89 -4.33 0.74
CA PHE A 206 -0.88 -3.02 0.05
C PHE A 206 -2.28 -2.52 -0.27
N HIS A 207 -2.92 -1.83 0.67
CA HIS A 207 -4.22 -1.21 0.45
C HIS A 207 -4.31 0.17 1.12
N SER A 208 -5.36 0.90 0.78
CA SER A 208 -5.82 2.07 1.53
C SER A 208 -7.30 1.90 1.85
N THR A 209 -7.67 2.00 3.13
CA THR A 209 -9.07 2.02 3.53
C THR A 209 -9.74 3.29 2.97
N ILE A 210 -10.79 3.10 2.18
CA ILE A 210 -11.61 4.16 1.60
C ILE A 210 -12.64 4.65 2.62
N VAL A 211 -13.34 3.70 3.26
CA VAL A 211 -14.41 3.95 4.22
C VAL A 211 -14.62 2.72 5.10
N ARG A 212 -15.14 2.91 6.31
CA ARG A 212 -15.34 1.84 7.30
C ARG A 212 -16.80 1.61 7.60
N LYS A 213 -17.11 0.36 7.94
CA LYS A 213 -18.47 -0.08 8.30
C LYS A 213 -19.50 0.27 7.22
N ALA A 214 -19.12 0.08 5.96
CA ALA A 214 -19.96 0.44 4.82
C ALA A 214 -21.15 -0.52 4.68
N GLU A 215 -22.35 0.03 4.84
CA GLU A 215 -23.60 -0.65 4.54
C GLU A 215 -24.15 -0.11 3.21
N PHE A 216 -24.51 -1.01 2.31
CA PHE A 216 -25.11 -0.65 1.02
C PHE A 216 -26.63 -0.65 1.13
N ARG A 217 -27.28 0.30 0.45
CA ARG A 217 -28.75 0.43 0.42
C ARG A 217 -29.45 -0.85 -0.05
N SER A 218 -28.81 -1.59 -0.94
CA SER A 218 -29.22 -2.93 -1.36
C SER A 218 -28.06 -3.64 -2.07
N ASN A 219 -28.24 -4.94 -2.38
CA ASN A 219 -27.27 -5.67 -3.21
C ASN A 219 -27.09 -5.04 -4.61
N SER A 220 -28.15 -4.51 -5.23
CA SER A 220 -28.04 -3.85 -6.54
C SER A 220 -27.20 -2.55 -6.45
N HIS A 221 -27.31 -1.80 -5.35
CA HIS A 221 -26.46 -0.62 -5.13
C HIS A 221 -25.00 -1.02 -4.88
N LYS A 222 -24.77 -2.13 -4.16
CA LYS A 222 -23.43 -2.72 -4.01
C LYS A 222 -22.80 -3.06 -5.36
N GLU A 223 -23.52 -3.79 -6.21
CA GLU A 223 -23.06 -4.14 -7.56
C GLU A 223 -22.79 -2.89 -8.42
N ALA A 224 -23.67 -1.89 -8.38
CA ALA A 224 -23.50 -0.64 -9.10
C ALA A 224 -22.27 0.16 -8.64
N TYR A 225 -22.03 0.24 -7.32
CA TYR A 225 -20.85 0.88 -6.75
C TYR A 225 -19.55 0.23 -7.27
N PHE A 226 -19.45 -1.09 -7.18
CA PHE A 226 -18.24 -1.79 -7.66
C PHE A 226 -18.06 -1.68 -9.18
N ALA A 227 -19.16 -1.69 -9.96
CA ALA A 227 -19.09 -1.45 -11.40
C ALA A 227 -18.58 -0.05 -11.76
N MET A 228 -18.97 0.97 -10.98
CA MET A 228 -18.46 2.34 -11.10
C MET A 228 -16.96 2.38 -10.78
N CYS A 229 -16.53 1.78 -9.66
CA CYS A 229 -15.13 1.69 -9.27
C CYS A 229 -14.29 0.98 -10.35
N ASP A 230 -14.77 -0.13 -10.90
CA ASP A 230 -14.10 -0.88 -11.98
C ASP A 230 -13.88 -0.04 -13.24
N ALA A 231 -14.84 0.82 -13.61
CA ALA A 231 -14.69 1.71 -14.75
C ALA A 231 -13.54 2.72 -14.53
N VAL A 232 -13.40 3.23 -13.31
CA VAL A 232 -12.31 4.14 -12.92
C VAL A 232 -10.97 3.41 -12.89
N LEU A 233 -10.91 2.21 -12.29
CA LEU A 233 -9.71 1.38 -12.27
C LEU A 233 -9.22 1.04 -13.69
N LYS A 234 -10.12 0.73 -14.62
CA LYS A 234 -9.78 0.51 -16.04
C LYS A 234 -9.11 1.75 -16.66
N LYS A 235 -9.62 2.95 -16.38
CA LYS A 235 -9.03 4.21 -16.85
C LYS A 235 -7.62 4.41 -16.28
N TRP A 236 -7.42 4.16 -14.99
CA TRP A 236 -6.09 4.25 -14.37
C TRP A 236 -5.12 3.20 -14.91
N LYS A 237 -5.58 1.97 -15.14
CA LYS A 237 -4.79 0.90 -15.76
C LYS A 237 -4.32 1.26 -17.17
N LEU A 238 -5.14 1.93 -17.97
CA LEU A 238 -4.75 2.44 -19.29
C LEU A 238 -3.63 3.51 -19.21
N ALA A 239 -3.58 4.28 -18.12
CA ALA A 239 -2.54 5.27 -17.89
C ALA A 239 -1.21 4.67 -17.37
N GLY A 240 -1.25 3.41 -16.95
CA GLY A 240 -0.12 2.67 -16.36
C GLY A 240 0.22 3.10 -14.93
N PRO A 241 1.22 2.44 -14.31
CA PRO A 241 1.77 2.85 -13.02
C PRO A 241 2.22 4.31 -13.01
N LYS A 242 2.03 4.99 -11.87
CA LYS A 242 2.40 6.40 -11.69
C LYS A 242 3.15 6.59 -10.37
N ALA A 243 4.13 7.48 -10.39
CA ALA A 243 4.62 8.10 -9.17
C ALA A 243 3.47 8.89 -8.53
N LEU A 244 3.25 8.71 -7.23
CA LEU A 244 2.20 9.42 -6.50
C LEU A 244 2.48 10.94 -6.48
N ASN A 245 3.73 11.30 -6.16
CA ASN A 245 4.14 12.67 -5.94
C ASN A 245 4.86 13.22 -7.19
N ASP A 246 4.47 14.41 -7.64
CA ASP A 246 5.13 15.15 -8.72
C ASP A 246 6.07 16.27 -8.20
N GLY A 247 5.93 16.66 -6.92
CA GLY A 247 6.80 17.61 -6.22
C GLY A 247 7.91 16.95 -5.41
N ALA A 248 9.06 17.62 -5.28
CA ALA A 248 10.11 17.18 -4.35
C ALA A 248 9.78 17.59 -2.91
N TRP A 249 10.23 16.78 -1.96
CA TRP A 249 10.03 16.97 -0.53
C TRP A 249 11.37 16.88 0.20
N ASP A 250 11.57 17.70 1.23
CA ASP A 250 12.70 17.56 2.14
C ASP A 250 12.45 16.45 3.16
N VAL A 251 13.48 16.10 3.92
CA VAL A 251 13.42 15.00 4.90
C VAL A 251 12.41 15.21 6.02
N ASN A 252 11.95 16.44 6.25
CA ASN A 252 10.92 16.79 7.25
C ASN A 252 9.52 16.87 6.62
N GLY A 253 9.38 16.50 5.34
CA GLY A 253 8.11 16.55 4.62
C GLY A 253 7.68 17.95 4.19
N LYS A 254 8.62 18.90 4.07
CA LYS A 254 8.34 20.21 3.46
C LYS A 254 8.53 20.16 1.95
N GLN A 255 7.58 20.71 1.21
CA GLN A 255 7.68 20.79 -0.25
C GLN A 255 8.87 21.67 -0.66
N LEU A 256 9.62 21.21 -1.65
CA LEU A 256 10.75 21.90 -2.26
C LEU A 256 10.31 22.63 -3.53
N ASP A 257 10.93 23.78 -3.81
CA ASP A 257 10.57 24.65 -4.95
C ASP A 257 10.82 23.98 -6.32
N LYS A 258 11.73 23.02 -6.39
CA LYS A 258 12.11 22.34 -7.63
C LYS A 258 12.02 20.83 -7.46
N PRO A 259 11.11 20.15 -8.19
CA PRO A 259 11.11 18.69 -8.23
C PRO A 259 12.41 18.17 -8.84
N GLY A 260 12.95 17.08 -8.27
CA GLY A 260 14.02 16.31 -8.88
C GLY A 260 13.49 15.42 -10.01
N ALA A 261 14.37 14.58 -10.57
CA ALA A 261 13.95 13.58 -11.56
C ALA A 261 13.12 12.44 -10.94
N TYR A 262 13.29 12.19 -9.63
CA TYR A 262 12.66 11.10 -8.88
C TYR A 262 12.12 11.66 -7.57
N ASN A 263 10.80 11.77 -7.47
CA ASN A 263 10.11 12.51 -6.37
C ASN A 263 9.19 11.63 -5.52
N SER A 264 9.06 10.34 -5.86
CA SER A 264 8.38 9.39 -4.99
C SER A 264 9.18 9.14 -3.70
N GLY A 265 8.64 8.41 -2.75
CA GLY A 265 9.41 8.02 -1.57
C GLY A 265 8.52 7.41 -0.49
N LEU A 266 9.14 7.14 0.65
CA LEU A 266 8.45 6.65 1.84
C LEU A 266 8.21 7.78 2.82
N TRP A 267 7.09 7.70 3.51
CA TRP A 267 6.72 8.61 4.59
C TRP A 267 6.75 7.86 5.91
N LEU A 268 7.29 8.49 6.95
CA LEU A 268 7.13 8.05 8.33
C LEU A 268 5.98 8.80 8.98
N PHE A 269 4.93 8.05 9.29
CA PHE A 269 3.76 8.51 10.00
C PHE A 269 3.93 8.25 11.49
N GLN A 270 3.69 9.27 12.31
CA GLN A 270 3.50 9.12 13.75
C GLN A 270 2.09 8.60 14.04
N ASP A 271 1.13 9.04 13.23
CA ASP A 271 -0.25 8.58 13.17
C ASP A 271 -0.80 8.86 11.76
N ARG A 272 -2.07 8.54 11.50
CA ARG A 272 -2.71 8.68 10.18
C ARG A 272 -2.70 10.10 9.59
N ASN A 273 -2.57 11.12 10.43
CA ASN A 273 -2.65 12.53 10.05
C ASN A 273 -1.31 13.26 10.21
N THR A 274 -0.35 12.67 10.92
CA THR A 274 0.93 13.30 11.27
C THR A 274 2.09 12.61 10.59
N ILE A 275 2.57 13.20 9.50
CA ILE A 275 3.83 12.84 8.85
C ILE A 275 4.98 13.55 9.56
N THR A 276 6.05 12.80 9.83
CA THR A 276 7.25 13.35 10.49
C THR A 276 8.45 13.42 9.57
N HIS A 277 8.59 12.46 8.64
CA HIS A 277 9.76 12.38 7.77
C HIS A 277 9.40 11.86 6.38
N PHE A 278 10.20 12.29 5.40
CA PHE A 278 10.21 11.78 4.03
C PHE A 278 11.56 11.13 3.71
N PHE A 279 11.52 10.00 3.04
CA PHE A 279 12.70 9.28 2.56
C PHE A 279 12.67 9.18 1.04
N PRO A 280 13.50 9.96 0.33
CA PRO A 280 13.53 9.95 -1.13
C PRO A 280 14.14 8.65 -1.66
N PRO A 281 14.00 8.39 -2.98
CA PRO A 281 14.55 7.19 -3.59
C PRO A 281 16.08 7.21 -3.53
N ASN A 282 16.67 6.09 -3.11
CA ASN A 282 18.12 5.89 -3.06
C ASN A 282 18.58 4.74 -3.98
N PHE A 283 17.64 4.05 -4.61
CA PHE A 283 17.86 2.97 -5.57
C PHE A 283 17.22 3.35 -6.90
N LEU A 284 17.91 4.15 -7.71
CA LEU A 284 17.34 4.80 -8.90
C LEU A 284 17.35 3.89 -10.14
N PRO A 285 16.52 4.11 -11.17
CA PRO A 285 16.62 3.40 -12.44
C PRO A 285 17.92 3.75 -13.20
N PRO A 286 18.29 3.00 -14.26
CA PRO A 286 17.57 1.87 -14.84
C PRO A 286 17.59 0.65 -13.93
N TYR A 287 16.52 -0.14 -13.93
CA TYR A 287 16.33 -1.34 -13.07
C TYR A 287 16.57 -2.65 -13.82
N ASP A 288 16.86 -2.61 -15.12
CA ASP A 288 17.15 -3.76 -15.98
C ASP A 288 18.63 -4.16 -15.99
N THR A 289 19.49 -3.46 -15.23
CA THR A 289 20.87 -3.91 -15.06
C THR A 289 20.89 -5.23 -14.29
N LYS A 290 21.79 -6.13 -14.68
CA LYS A 290 21.93 -7.45 -14.06
C LYS A 290 22.02 -7.38 -12.53
N GLU A 291 22.89 -6.50 -12.02
CA GLU A 291 23.12 -6.33 -10.58
C GLU A 291 21.85 -5.89 -9.83
N LYS A 292 21.12 -4.90 -10.36
CA LYS A 292 19.88 -4.43 -9.73
C LYS A 292 18.78 -5.46 -9.83
N ARG A 293 18.69 -6.19 -10.94
CA ARG A 293 17.73 -7.27 -11.12
C ARG A 293 17.96 -8.39 -10.13
N GLU A 294 19.21 -8.83 -9.95
CA GLU A 294 19.55 -9.84 -8.95
C GLU A 294 19.11 -9.39 -7.55
N ILE A 295 19.35 -8.13 -7.19
CA ILE A 295 18.88 -7.55 -5.92
C ILE A 295 17.35 -7.57 -5.84
N ILE A 296 16.65 -7.00 -6.82
CA ILE A 296 15.18 -6.91 -6.83
C ILE A 296 14.56 -8.30 -6.70
N LEU A 297 14.97 -9.22 -7.57
CA LEU A 297 14.44 -10.58 -7.62
C LEU A 297 14.71 -11.33 -6.32
N SER A 298 15.87 -11.15 -5.68
CA SER A 298 16.17 -11.80 -4.38
C SER A 298 15.19 -11.41 -3.26
N PHE A 299 14.55 -10.25 -3.36
CA PHE A 299 13.50 -9.82 -2.44
C PHE A 299 12.08 -10.11 -2.95
N LEU A 300 11.90 -10.50 -4.22
CA LEU A 300 10.61 -10.91 -4.78
C LEU A 300 10.44 -12.44 -4.87
N THR A 301 11.44 -13.25 -4.50
CA THR A 301 11.27 -14.71 -4.45
C THR A 301 10.43 -15.20 -3.27
N GLU A 302 10.26 -14.36 -2.25
CA GLU A 302 9.58 -14.69 -1.01
C GLU A 302 8.52 -13.63 -0.67
N GLU A 303 7.54 -14.02 0.13
CA GLU A 303 6.61 -13.09 0.75
C GLU A 303 6.35 -13.48 2.19
N TRP A 304 5.89 -12.49 2.97
CA TRP A 304 5.47 -12.71 4.34
C TRP A 304 4.08 -13.32 4.35
N ASP A 305 3.94 -14.48 5.00
CA ASP A 305 2.64 -15.07 5.31
C ASP A 305 2.12 -14.41 6.59
N GLU A 306 1.10 -13.56 6.49
CA GLU A 306 0.53 -12.83 7.64
C GLU A 306 -0.20 -13.75 8.62
N GLU A 307 -0.72 -14.90 8.17
CA GLU A 307 -1.46 -15.84 9.02
C GLU A 307 -0.51 -16.73 9.82
N LYS A 308 0.50 -17.27 9.13
CA LYS A 308 1.54 -18.11 9.74
C LYS A 308 2.69 -17.31 10.32
N MET A 309 2.74 -16.01 10.02
CA MET A 309 3.76 -15.07 10.45
C MET A 309 5.19 -15.56 10.11
N GLU A 310 5.36 -16.12 8.92
CA GLU A 310 6.64 -16.69 8.45
C GLU A 310 6.95 -16.29 7.01
N TRP A 311 8.21 -16.43 6.61
CA TRP A 311 8.59 -16.29 5.21
C TRP A 311 8.22 -17.54 4.43
N LYS A 312 7.51 -17.35 3.31
CA LYS A 312 7.24 -18.41 2.34
C LYS A 312 7.75 -18.01 0.96
N LYS A 313 7.91 -19.00 0.08
CA LYS A 313 8.14 -18.74 -1.33
C LYS A 313 6.94 -17.97 -1.89
N ALA A 314 7.19 -16.90 -2.63
CA ALA A 314 6.13 -16.13 -3.24
C ALA A 314 5.45 -16.95 -4.34
N GLU A 315 4.11 -16.97 -4.31
CA GLU A 315 3.29 -17.58 -5.34
C GLU A 315 2.64 -16.48 -6.16
N TYR A 316 2.79 -16.58 -7.48
CA TYR A 316 2.30 -15.56 -8.39
C TYR A 316 1.26 -16.14 -9.33
N PRO A 317 0.15 -15.41 -9.58
CA PRO A 317 -0.73 -15.73 -10.67
C PRO A 317 0.07 -15.76 -11.98
N VAL A 318 -0.17 -16.78 -12.81
CA VAL A 318 0.45 -16.87 -14.14
C VAL A 318 0.04 -15.65 -14.93
N GLN A 319 1.02 -14.92 -15.48
CA GLN A 319 0.75 -13.79 -16.35
C GLN A 319 -0.08 -14.28 -17.55
N GLN A 320 -1.35 -13.88 -17.62
CA GLN A 320 -2.14 -14.16 -18.81
C GLN A 320 -1.55 -13.34 -19.95
N VAL A 321 -0.89 -14.03 -20.89
CA VAL A 321 -0.40 -13.41 -22.12
C VAL A 321 -1.62 -12.85 -22.84
N ALA A 322 -1.70 -11.52 -22.94
CA ALA A 322 -2.79 -10.87 -23.63
C ALA A 322 -2.85 -11.40 -25.08
N ALA A 323 -3.98 -12.00 -25.47
CA ALA A 323 -4.23 -12.30 -26.86
C ALA A 323 -4.10 -11.00 -27.68
N PRO A 324 -3.49 -11.03 -28.88
CA PRO A 324 -3.30 -9.84 -29.69
C PRO A 324 -4.64 -9.14 -29.89
N ALA A 325 -4.67 -7.85 -29.54
CA ALA A 325 -5.88 -7.04 -29.51
C ALA A 325 -6.59 -7.09 -30.89
N ALA A 326 -7.66 -7.88 -30.98
CA ALA A 326 -8.63 -7.73 -32.05
C ALA A 326 -9.33 -6.39 -31.83
N LYS A 327 -9.26 -5.52 -32.85
CA LYS A 327 -9.96 -4.24 -32.92
C LYS A 327 -11.44 -4.43 -32.52
N PHE A 328 -11.81 -3.97 -31.33
CA PHE A 328 -13.21 -3.82 -30.95
C PHE A 328 -13.60 -2.34 -31.09
N PHE A 329 -14.32 -2.07 -32.16
CA PHE A 329 -15.05 -0.81 -32.38
C PHE A 329 -16.21 -0.68 -31.37
N GLU A 330 -16.45 0.57 -30.96
CA GLU A 330 -17.73 1.16 -30.53
C GLU A 330 -18.77 0.27 -29.83
N PHE A 331 -18.94 0.50 -28.52
CA PHE A 331 -20.29 0.50 -27.93
C PHE A 331 -20.33 1.46 -26.74
N CYS A 332 -20.65 2.73 -27.01
CA CYS A 332 -21.02 3.68 -25.97
C CYS A 332 -22.45 3.39 -25.50
N GLY A 333 -22.58 2.78 -24.33
CA GLY A 333 -23.81 2.72 -23.56
C GLY A 333 -23.46 2.75 -22.08
N ASN A 334 -23.63 3.90 -21.44
CA ASN A 334 -23.39 4.05 -20.01
C ASN A 334 -24.46 3.24 -19.23
N PRO A 335 -24.09 2.24 -18.41
CA PRO A 335 -25.04 1.41 -17.67
C PRO A 335 -25.95 2.19 -16.70
N ILE A 336 -25.55 3.42 -16.35
CA ILE A 336 -26.27 4.32 -15.43
C ILE A 336 -27.63 4.76 -16.02
N GLU A 337 -27.77 4.92 -17.34
CA GLU A 337 -29.05 5.34 -17.94
C GLU A 337 -30.13 4.26 -17.86
N THR A 338 -29.75 2.98 -17.78
CA THR A 338 -30.70 1.86 -17.74
C THR A 338 -31.36 1.73 -16.38
N LEU A 339 -30.67 2.12 -15.30
CA LEU A 339 -31.20 2.09 -13.93
C LEU A 339 -32.15 3.27 -13.64
N LEU A 340 -31.89 4.45 -14.20
CA LEU A 340 -32.72 5.65 -13.96
C LEU A 340 -34.04 5.66 -14.74
N ARG A 341 -34.21 4.82 -15.77
CA ARG A 341 -35.47 4.71 -16.54
C ARG A 341 -36.46 3.68 -16.00
N GLY A 342 -36.12 2.93 -14.95
CA GLY A 342 -37.00 1.90 -14.36
C GLY A 342 -38.05 2.42 -13.35
N GLY A 343 -38.01 3.71 -12.99
CA GLY A 343 -38.76 4.28 -11.87
C GLY A 343 -39.93 5.20 -12.24
N LEU A 344 -40.58 5.03 -13.39
CA LEU A 344 -41.85 5.68 -13.71
C LEU A 344 -42.77 4.72 -14.45
N LYS A 345 -43.66 4.07 -13.69
CA LYS A 345 -44.98 3.64 -14.16
C LYS A 345 -46.00 3.95 -13.08
#